data_AF-A0A6J4VE59-F1
#
_entry.id   AF-A0A6J4VE59-F1
#
_cell.length_a   1.000
_cell.length_b   1.000
_cell.length_c   1.000
_cell.angle_alpha   90.00
_cell.angle_beta   90.00
_cell.angle_gamma   90.00
#
_symmetry.space_group_name_H-M   'P 1'
#
loop_
_entity.id
_entity.type
_entity.pdbx_description
1 polymer ?
#
loop_
_entity_poly.entity_id
_entity_poly.type
_entity_poly.pdbx_seq_one_letter_code
_entity_poly.pdbx_strand_id
1 'polypeptide(L)'
;MTAWERLRQATDEQRRRLRAAVPPDREAAILALLRARDRLPRAPGNERSPDLVTGRRFADLGGSTALRLCLESGADAAEASPSPPGAGLDGWGERFHAECGRLAEAELVLAHCETGFMRLVDDGEGTFDAWLASKRAPTSWRERADIDWWASWLAARHEPEPRALGSGRPEVAGGDARRAGHDHDGSYVRLADAHLATMAYQLGYPPEAVIGGCTVQTYRDVLRRLIGWALEERDRGDAPAPRSEPDLIAALASALAIDPETVGRAIAAFTLDREGTAYHAAPPGVAAAPLVRVARDRLVWSVHGLTTEPLFFLTRELRRRDAQEYHNTAHLREDVFRRDLYALCADKRFVTSAGRIKLRRDDGDLRTDIDAVVFDRKTGTLAVFELKSQDPFARSPAELARQRDNVLYANRQVSGVLAWLKRHGADEILGRVDSRTAKTFRAQKVYPFVLGRYLAHFADGPEPDRRAAWGTWPQVLRLTDGQPFKASDANPLASLFTRLAKDAPLDRPPTDGPPREIAVGAARLVVHPSYAAFQASASVPGGAGSAGSGREGG
;
A
#
# COMPACT_ATOMS: atom_id res chain seq x y z
N MET A 1 7.98 -35.92 -2.68
CA MET A 1 7.47 -34.63 -2.21
C MET A 1 8.65 -33.70 -2.02
N THR A 2 8.68 -32.56 -2.70
CA THR A 2 9.74 -31.54 -2.62
C THR A 2 9.62 -30.76 -1.31
N ALA A 3 10.69 -30.08 -0.87
CA ALA A 3 10.65 -29.20 0.32
C ALA A 3 9.53 -28.14 0.23
N TRP A 4 9.31 -27.60 -0.97
CA TRP A 4 8.24 -26.64 -1.25
C TRP A 4 6.85 -27.23 -1.04
N GLU A 5 6.59 -28.45 -1.53
CA GLU A 5 5.31 -29.14 -1.32
C GLU A 5 5.06 -29.44 0.15
N ARG A 6 6.10 -29.80 0.92
CA ARG A 6 5.99 -30.09 2.36
C ARG A 6 5.73 -28.83 3.18
N LEU A 7 6.40 -27.72 2.88
CA LEU A 7 6.12 -26.44 3.53
C LEU A 7 4.71 -25.96 3.19
N ARG A 8 4.27 -26.08 1.92
CA ARG A 8 2.89 -25.78 1.53
C ARG A 8 1.87 -26.62 2.31
N GLN A 9 2.13 -27.92 2.48
CA GLN A 9 1.29 -28.79 3.29
C GLN A 9 1.23 -28.33 4.75
N ALA A 10 2.36 -27.92 5.35
CA ALA A 10 2.42 -27.40 6.71
C ALA A 10 1.64 -26.08 6.85
N THR A 11 1.76 -25.16 5.89
CA THR A 11 0.97 -23.92 5.81
C THR A 11 -0.53 -24.21 5.72
N ASP A 12 -0.94 -25.16 4.87
CA ASP A 12 -2.35 -25.53 4.72
C ASP A 12 -2.91 -26.19 5.99
N GLU A 13 -2.11 -27.01 6.68
CA GLU A 13 -2.48 -27.60 7.97
C GLU A 13 -2.62 -26.53 9.05
N GLN A 14 -1.67 -25.59 9.16
CA GLN A 14 -1.77 -24.48 10.10
C GLN A 14 -2.99 -23.60 9.79
N ARG A 15 -3.31 -23.38 8.52
CA ARG A 15 -4.54 -22.66 8.13
C ARG A 15 -5.80 -23.40 8.60
N ARG A 16 -5.86 -24.74 8.45
CA ARG A 16 -6.96 -25.56 8.97
C ARG A 16 -7.06 -25.46 10.49
N ARG A 17 -5.94 -25.56 11.21
CA ARG A 17 -5.87 -25.40 12.68
C ARG A 17 -6.41 -24.04 13.12
N LEU A 18 -5.96 -22.96 12.47
CA LEU A 18 -6.41 -21.60 12.77
C LEU A 18 -7.91 -21.44 12.50
N ARG A 19 -8.42 -21.98 11.39
CA ARG A 19 -9.87 -21.97 11.11
C ARG A 19 -10.65 -22.67 12.23
N ALA A 20 -10.18 -23.83 12.70
CA ALA A 20 -10.81 -24.55 13.81
C ALA A 20 -10.71 -23.83 15.17
N ALA A 21 -9.73 -22.94 15.33
CA ALA A 21 -9.52 -22.14 16.54
C ALA A 21 -10.37 -20.85 16.59
N VAL A 22 -11.12 -20.54 15.53
CA VAL A 22 -12.06 -19.42 15.53
C VAL A 22 -13.24 -19.75 16.44
N PRO A 23 -13.56 -18.90 17.43
CA PRO A 23 -14.72 -19.07 18.28
C PRO A 23 -16.02 -19.20 17.47
N PRO A 24 -16.98 -20.03 17.91
CA PRO A 24 -18.25 -20.21 17.22
C PRO A 24 -19.07 -18.92 17.14
N ASP A 25 -18.93 -18.04 18.14
CA ASP A 25 -19.45 -16.67 18.08
C ASP A 25 -18.55 -15.81 17.19
N ARG A 26 -18.90 -15.77 15.90
CA ARG A 26 -18.20 -15.01 14.87
C ARG A 26 -18.11 -13.53 15.19
N GLU A 27 -19.17 -12.95 15.75
CA GLU A 27 -19.20 -11.52 16.06
C GLU A 27 -18.22 -11.20 17.18
N ALA A 28 -18.25 -11.98 18.27
CA ALA A 28 -17.30 -11.83 19.36
C ALA A 28 -15.85 -12.04 18.90
N ALA A 29 -15.60 -13.01 18.02
CA ALA A 29 -14.28 -13.25 17.43
C ALA A 29 -13.78 -12.03 16.61
N ILE A 30 -14.61 -11.49 15.72
CA ILE A 30 -14.24 -10.31 14.92
C ILE A 30 -13.98 -9.10 15.84
N LEU A 31 -14.82 -8.86 16.85
CA LEU A 31 -14.62 -7.78 17.82
C LEU A 31 -13.33 -7.92 18.62
N ALA A 32 -12.99 -9.14 19.06
CA ALA A 32 -11.72 -9.40 19.75
C ALA A 32 -10.51 -9.14 18.84
N LEU A 33 -10.59 -9.54 17.56
CA LEU A 33 -9.53 -9.31 16.58
C LEU A 33 -9.38 -7.82 16.25
N LEU A 34 -10.48 -7.08 16.04
CA LEU A 34 -10.43 -5.64 15.77
C LEU A 34 -9.84 -4.88 16.96
N ARG A 35 -10.19 -5.24 18.21
CA ARG A 35 -9.56 -4.68 19.41
C ARG A 35 -8.05 -4.89 19.45
N ALA A 36 -7.57 -6.07 19.06
CA ALA A 36 -6.14 -6.34 18.99
C ALA A 36 -5.45 -5.50 17.90
N ARG A 37 -6.08 -5.37 16.72
CA ARG A 37 -5.53 -4.60 15.59
C ARG A 37 -5.54 -3.09 15.82
N ASP A 38 -6.56 -2.56 16.49
CA ASP A 38 -6.67 -1.13 16.78
C ASP A 38 -5.63 -0.64 17.82
N ARG A 39 -4.94 -1.57 18.50
CA ARG A 39 -3.77 -1.29 19.36
C ARG A 39 -2.45 -1.23 18.59
N LEU A 40 -2.42 -1.64 17.32
CA LEU A 40 -1.21 -1.59 16.51
C LEU A 40 -0.78 -0.14 16.24
N PRO A 41 0.53 0.12 16.06
CA PRO A 41 1.01 1.44 15.65
C PRO A 41 0.30 1.92 14.37
N ARG A 42 -0.11 3.19 14.32
CA ARG A 42 -0.79 3.79 13.15
C ARG A 42 0.16 4.12 12.01
N ALA A 43 1.40 4.47 12.36
CA ALA A 43 2.45 4.71 11.37
C ALA A 43 3.42 3.53 11.40
N PRO A 44 3.93 3.08 10.24
CA PRO A 44 5.10 2.23 10.23
C PRO A 44 6.19 2.97 11.01
N GLY A 45 6.67 2.38 12.10
CA GLY A 45 7.75 2.97 12.86
C GLY A 45 8.92 3.24 11.93
N ASN A 46 9.74 4.26 12.22
CA ASN A 46 11.00 4.50 11.52
C ASN A 46 12.03 3.37 11.73
N GLU A 47 11.62 2.19 12.24
CA GLU A 47 12.47 1.03 12.38
C GLU A 47 12.94 0.59 10.99
N ARG A 48 14.19 0.95 10.70
CA ARG A 48 14.91 0.62 9.47
C ARG A 48 15.43 -0.82 9.46
N SER A 49 15.12 -1.62 10.47
CA SER A 49 15.62 -2.98 10.59
C SER A 49 15.10 -3.81 9.40
N PRO A 50 15.98 -4.21 8.48
CA PRO A 50 15.55 -4.93 7.29
C PRO A 50 14.96 -6.28 7.69
N ASP A 51 13.83 -6.63 7.09
CA ASP A 51 13.18 -7.92 7.30
C ASP A 51 13.52 -8.89 6.16
N LEU A 52 13.84 -10.14 6.49
CA LEU A 52 14.24 -11.14 5.50
C LEU A 52 13.10 -11.63 4.60
N VAL A 53 11.84 -11.47 5.00
CA VAL A 53 10.66 -11.95 4.28
C VAL A 53 9.96 -10.82 3.54
N THR A 54 9.85 -9.66 4.20
CA THR A 54 9.04 -8.54 3.70
C THR A 54 9.86 -7.30 3.38
N GLY A 55 11.19 -7.34 3.57
CA GLY A 55 12.09 -6.20 3.40
C GLY A 55 12.05 -5.23 4.57
N ARG A 56 10.88 -5.04 5.17
CA ARG A 56 10.62 -4.27 6.40
C ARG A 56 9.55 -4.95 7.24
N ARG A 57 9.55 -4.72 8.55
CA ARG A 57 8.54 -5.32 9.44
C ARG A 57 7.16 -4.68 9.24
N PHE A 58 6.14 -5.53 9.22
CA PHE A 58 4.74 -5.15 9.10
C PHE A 58 3.99 -5.48 10.38
N ALA A 59 3.37 -4.47 11.00
CA ALA A 59 2.60 -4.68 12.22
C ALA A 59 1.33 -5.53 11.97
N ASP A 60 0.68 -5.39 10.81
CA ASP A 60 -0.60 -6.03 10.50
C ASP A 60 -0.53 -7.07 9.36
N LEU A 61 0.62 -7.74 9.20
CA LEU A 61 0.83 -8.67 8.08
C LEU A 61 -0.25 -9.76 7.96
N GLY A 62 -0.69 -10.29 9.11
CA GLY A 62 -1.70 -11.33 9.23
C GLY A 62 -3.14 -10.85 9.38
N GLY A 63 -3.39 -9.53 9.39
CA GLY A 63 -4.71 -8.95 9.72
C GLY A 63 -5.82 -9.40 8.79
N SER A 64 -5.59 -9.29 7.47
CA SER A 64 -6.57 -9.71 6.46
C SER A 64 -6.81 -11.23 6.46
N THR A 65 -5.76 -12.03 6.72
CA THR A 65 -5.90 -13.48 6.87
C THR A 65 -6.73 -13.83 8.09
N ALA A 66 -6.49 -13.17 9.23
CA ALA A 66 -7.26 -13.39 10.45
C ALA A 66 -8.74 -13.04 10.26
N LEU A 67 -9.04 -11.88 9.65
CA LEU A 67 -10.41 -11.47 9.34
C LEU A 67 -11.10 -12.46 8.38
N ARG A 68 -10.38 -12.90 7.34
CA ARG A 68 -10.87 -13.91 6.41
C ARG A 68 -11.28 -15.19 7.11
N LEU A 69 -10.41 -15.71 7.97
CA LEU A 69 -10.71 -16.93 8.72
C LEU A 69 -11.95 -16.73 9.62
N CYS A 70 -12.09 -15.57 10.26
CA CYS A 70 -13.29 -15.27 11.06
C CYS A 70 -14.56 -15.19 10.20
N LEU A 71 -14.52 -14.50 9.05
CA LEU A 71 -15.68 -14.31 8.17
C LEU A 71 -16.11 -15.62 7.46
N GLU A 72 -15.15 -16.50 7.16
CA GLU A 72 -15.41 -17.82 6.60
C GLU A 72 -15.88 -18.85 7.64
N SER A 73 -15.53 -18.65 8.92
CA SER A 73 -15.90 -19.55 10.02
C SER A 73 -17.30 -19.21 10.52
N GLY A 74 -18.28 -20.00 10.09
CA GLY A 74 -19.67 -19.91 10.56
C GLY A 74 -20.63 -20.57 9.59
N ALA A 75 -21.47 -21.47 10.11
CA ALA A 75 -22.79 -21.71 9.52
C ALA A 75 -23.59 -20.41 9.61
N ASP A 76 -24.48 -20.13 8.66
CA ASP A 76 -25.31 -18.93 8.69
C ASP A 76 -25.98 -18.82 10.07
N ALA A 77 -25.72 -17.70 10.76
CA ALA A 77 -25.93 -17.47 12.19
C ALA A 77 -27.39 -17.48 12.67
N ALA A 78 -28.29 -18.17 11.97
CA ALA A 78 -29.71 -18.22 12.31
C ALA A 78 -30.01 -19.07 13.56
N GLU A 79 -29.10 -19.93 14.03
CA GLU A 79 -29.41 -20.92 15.08
C GLU A 79 -28.51 -20.92 16.32
N ALA A 80 -27.45 -20.12 16.37
CA ALA A 80 -26.60 -20.07 17.56
C ALA A 80 -27.14 -19.06 18.58
N SER A 81 -27.49 -19.53 19.78
CA SER A 81 -27.85 -18.66 20.91
C SER A 81 -26.68 -17.74 21.26
N PRO A 82 -26.92 -16.45 21.56
CA PRO A 82 -25.86 -15.52 21.94
C PRO A 82 -25.13 -16.05 23.17
N SER A 83 -23.80 -16.21 23.06
CA SER A 83 -22.98 -16.50 24.23
C SER A 83 -23.01 -15.27 25.15
N PRO A 84 -22.97 -15.45 26.49
CA PRO A 84 -22.99 -14.33 27.41
C PRO A 84 -21.82 -13.36 27.10
N PRO A 85 -22.08 -12.04 27.08
CA PRO A 85 -21.04 -11.04 26.84
C PRO A 85 -19.94 -11.20 27.90
N GLY A 86 -18.70 -11.46 27.47
CA GLY A 86 -17.54 -11.55 28.35
C GLY A 86 -16.99 -12.95 28.62
N ALA A 87 -17.52 -14.02 28.01
CA ALA A 87 -16.92 -15.34 28.11
C ALA A 87 -15.61 -15.45 27.27
N GLY A 88 -14.47 -15.10 27.87
CA GLY A 88 -13.20 -15.80 27.63
C GLY A 88 -12.40 -15.53 26.35
N LEU A 89 -12.57 -14.39 25.66
CA LEU A 89 -11.72 -14.03 24.51
C LEU A 89 -10.49 -13.19 24.85
N ASP A 90 -10.16 -13.08 26.14
CA ASP A 90 -9.02 -12.29 26.60
C ASP A 90 -7.70 -12.81 26.00
N GLY A 91 -7.03 -11.92 25.27
CA GLY A 91 -5.80 -12.22 24.53
C GLY A 91 -5.96 -13.19 23.36
N TRP A 92 -7.17 -13.74 23.08
CA TRP A 92 -7.37 -14.61 21.91
C TRP A 92 -7.08 -13.85 20.62
N GLY A 93 -7.63 -12.63 20.47
CA GLY A 93 -7.46 -11.82 19.26
C GLY A 93 -5.99 -11.51 18.96
N GLU A 94 -5.20 -11.21 19.99
CA GLU A 94 -3.75 -10.94 19.88
C GLU A 94 -2.97 -12.18 19.48
N ARG A 95 -3.20 -13.32 20.16
CA ARG A 95 -2.54 -14.59 19.80
C ARG A 95 -2.92 -15.04 18.40
N PHE A 96 -4.21 -14.99 18.06
CA PHE A 96 -4.74 -15.40 16.76
C PHE A 96 -4.18 -14.55 15.62
N HIS A 97 -4.14 -13.22 15.81
CA HIS A 97 -3.50 -12.29 14.87
C HIS A 97 -2.02 -12.62 14.66
N ALA A 98 -1.27 -12.84 15.75
CA ALA A 98 0.14 -13.21 15.68
C ALA A 98 0.38 -14.55 14.95
N GLU A 99 -0.46 -15.58 15.18
CA GLU A 99 -0.38 -16.84 14.45
C GLU A 99 -0.69 -16.66 12.95
N CYS A 100 -1.68 -15.84 12.61
CA CYS A 100 -1.99 -15.49 11.23
C CYS A 100 -0.86 -14.70 10.57
N GLY A 101 -0.14 -13.87 11.33
CA GLY A 101 1.07 -13.18 10.89
C GLY A 101 2.17 -14.16 10.48
N ARG A 102 2.47 -15.16 11.34
CA ARG A 102 3.46 -16.20 11.00
C ARG A 102 3.04 -17.04 9.80
N LEU A 103 1.74 -17.36 9.67
CA LEU A 103 1.21 -18.05 8.50
C LEU A 103 1.46 -17.22 7.21
N ALA A 104 1.15 -15.92 7.25
CA ALA A 104 1.36 -15.01 6.14
C ALA A 104 2.85 -14.89 5.74
N GLU A 105 3.77 -14.91 6.72
CA GLU A 105 5.22 -14.91 6.46
C GLU A 105 5.66 -16.18 5.72
N ALA A 106 5.18 -17.35 6.15
CA ALA A 106 5.49 -18.60 5.47
C ALA A 106 4.94 -18.63 4.03
N GLU A 107 3.72 -18.11 3.82
CA GLU A 107 3.13 -17.96 2.48
C GLU A 107 3.97 -17.04 1.58
N LEU A 108 4.51 -15.95 2.13
CA LEU A 108 5.41 -15.05 1.40
C LEU A 108 6.75 -15.73 1.07
N VAL A 109 7.33 -16.52 1.97
CA VAL A 109 8.53 -17.30 1.67
C VAL A 109 8.28 -18.29 0.53
N LEU A 110 7.14 -18.99 0.53
CA LEU A 110 6.74 -19.88 -0.57
C LEU A 110 6.63 -19.11 -1.91
N ALA A 111 6.05 -17.91 -1.90
CA ALA A 111 5.97 -17.04 -3.08
C ALA A 111 7.36 -16.58 -3.55
N HIS A 112 8.27 -16.23 -2.64
CA HIS A 112 9.65 -15.87 -2.97
C HIS A 112 10.45 -17.04 -3.54
N CYS A 113 10.16 -18.27 -3.10
CA CYS A 113 10.74 -19.48 -3.68
C CYS A 113 10.23 -19.71 -5.11
N GLU A 114 8.94 -19.47 -5.36
CA GLU A 114 8.33 -19.60 -6.70
C GLU A 114 8.96 -18.62 -7.71
N THR A 115 9.30 -17.40 -7.29
CA THR A 115 9.99 -16.43 -8.16
C THR A 115 11.52 -16.64 -8.23
N GLY A 116 12.06 -17.61 -7.50
CA GLY A 116 13.50 -17.86 -7.39
C GLY A 116 14.28 -16.81 -6.60
N PHE A 117 13.59 -15.90 -5.88
CA PHE A 117 14.23 -14.94 -4.99
C PHE A 117 14.86 -15.65 -3.78
N MET A 118 14.18 -16.69 -3.28
CA MET A 118 14.67 -17.57 -2.22
C MET A 118 14.88 -19.00 -2.72
N ARG A 119 15.76 -19.74 -2.03
CA ARG A 119 15.84 -21.21 -2.11
C ARG A 119 15.37 -21.81 -0.80
N LEU A 120 14.90 -23.04 -0.86
CA LEU A 120 14.29 -23.76 0.27
C LEU A 120 14.84 -25.18 0.30
N VAL A 121 15.23 -25.63 1.48
CA VAL A 121 15.53 -27.03 1.81
C VAL A 121 14.76 -27.42 3.05
N ASP A 122 14.73 -28.72 3.31
CA ASP A 122 13.99 -29.32 4.42
C ASP A 122 14.84 -30.47 4.97
N ASP A 123 14.96 -30.52 6.29
CA ASP A 123 15.72 -31.52 7.03
C ASP A 123 15.02 -32.89 7.12
N GLY A 124 13.73 -32.95 6.78
CA GLY A 124 12.90 -34.14 6.89
C GLY A 124 12.26 -34.34 8.28
N GLU A 125 12.59 -33.51 9.26
CA GLU A 125 12.08 -33.52 10.64
C GLU A 125 11.10 -32.36 10.91
N GLY A 126 10.69 -31.65 9.86
CA GLY A 126 9.76 -30.52 9.95
C GLY A 126 10.43 -29.17 10.17
N THR A 127 11.77 -29.09 10.03
CA THR A 127 12.48 -27.81 9.89
C THR A 127 12.76 -27.53 8.42
N PHE A 128 12.43 -26.30 8.02
CA PHE A 128 12.70 -25.77 6.70
C PHE A 128 13.73 -24.66 6.81
N ASP A 129 14.73 -24.68 5.93
CA ASP A 129 15.69 -23.59 5.80
C ASP A 129 15.51 -22.90 4.46
N ALA A 130 15.30 -21.60 4.50
CA ALA A 130 15.22 -20.75 3.32
C ALA A 130 16.34 -19.71 3.32
N TRP A 131 16.86 -19.33 2.15
CA TRP A 131 17.83 -18.24 2.07
C TRP A 131 17.66 -17.39 0.82
N LEU A 132 18.11 -16.14 0.91
CA LEU A 132 18.11 -15.21 -0.21
C LEU A 132 19.11 -15.67 -1.28
N ALA A 133 18.62 -15.85 -2.50
CA ALA A 133 19.41 -16.35 -3.64
C ALA A 133 19.67 -15.29 -4.71
N SER A 134 19.02 -14.12 -4.61
CA SER A 134 19.17 -13.00 -5.52
C SER A 134 19.64 -11.75 -4.78
N LYS A 135 20.46 -10.94 -5.47
CA LYS A 135 20.89 -9.61 -5.00
C LYS A 135 19.84 -8.52 -5.29
N ARG A 136 18.86 -8.80 -6.16
CA ARG A 136 17.77 -7.88 -6.50
C ARG A 136 16.60 -8.16 -5.56
N ALA A 137 16.19 -7.16 -4.77
CA ALA A 137 15.02 -7.28 -3.92
C ALA A 137 13.74 -7.50 -4.75
N PRO A 138 12.73 -8.20 -4.21
CA PRO A 138 11.43 -8.35 -4.85
C PRO A 138 10.79 -6.99 -5.10
N THR A 139 10.06 -6.87 -6.21
CA THR A 139 9.33 -5.66 -6.58
C THR A 139 8.42 -5.16 -5.45
N SER A 140 7.75 -6.08 -4.74
CA SER A 140 6.84 -5.77 -3.64
C SER A 140 7.52 -5.12 -2.44
N TRP A 141 8.79 -5.46 -2.15
CA TRP A 141 9.55 -4.82 -1.07
C TRP A 141 9.79 -3.35 -1.39
N ARG A 142 10.21 -3.07 -2.63
CA ARG A 142 10.45 -1.71 -3.09
C ARG A 142 9.18 -0.89 -3.16
N GLU A 143 8.11 -1.48 -3.69
CA GLU A 143 6.79 -0.84 -3.76
C GLU A 143 6.34 -0.39 -2.37
N ARG A 144 6.40 -1.27 -1.37
CA ARG A 144 6.07 -0.89 0.00
C ARG A 144 7.02 0.17 0.52
N ALA A 145 8.33 -0.01 0.34
CA ALA A 145 9.32 0.92 0.85
C ALA A 145 9.10 2.37 0.37
N ASP A 146 8.72 2.52 -0.91
CA ASP A 146 8.36 3.80 -1.52
C ASP A 146 7.03 4.35 -0.95
N ILE A 147 6.02 3.49 -0.75
CA ILE A 147 4.74 3.85 -0.15
C ILE A 147 4.90 4.31 1.31
N ASP A 148 5.63 3.55 2.13
CA ASP A 148 5.89 3.89 3.53
C ASP A 148 6.65 5.20 3.65
N TRP A 149 7.66 5.41 2.79
CA TRP A 149 8.39 6.67 2.76
C TRP A 149 7.46 7.84 2.43
N TRP A 150 6.56 7.66 1.46
CA TRP A 150 5.62 8.70 1.07
C TRP A 150 4.59 8.99 2.17
N ALA A 151 4.07 7.94 2.83
CA ALA A 151 3.19 8.05 3.98
C ALA A 151 3.86 8.83 5.13
N SER A 152 5.09 8.46 5.49
CA SER A 152 5.86 9.14 6.54
C SER A 152 6.21 10.59 6.18
N TRP A 153 6.52 10.87 4.92
CA TRP A 153 6.78 12.22 4.44
C TRP A 153 5.54 13.12 4.54
N LEU A 154 4.36 12.61 4.15
CA LEU A 154 3.10 13.34 4.30
C LEU A 154 2.70 13.48 5.76
N ALA A 155 2.85 12.43 6.57
CA ALA A 155 2.60 12.50 8.01
C ALA A 155 3.45 13.60 8.66
N ALA A 156 4.75 13.65 8.39
CA ALA A 156 5.63 14.69 8.92
C ALA A 156 5.21 16.11 8.49
N ARG A 157 4.70 16.27 7.25
CA ARG A 157 4.22 17.56 6.73
C ARG A 157 2.93 18.04 7.41
N HIS A 158 2.07 17.11 7.81
CA HIS A 158 0.76 17.40 8.40
C HIS A 158 0.74 17.22 9.94
N GLU A 159 1.81 16.70 10.54
CA GLU A 159 2.02 16.49 11.98
C GLU A 159 1.62 17.68 12.89
N PRO A 160 1.85 18.97 12.53
CA PRO A 160 1.54 20.08 13.42
C PRO A 160 0.07 20.17 13.82
N GLU A 161 -0.84 19.81 12.92
CA GLU A 161 -2.28 19.94 13.15
C GLU A 161 -2.84 18.87 14.11
N PRO A 162 -2.62 17.55 13.91
CA PRO A 162 -2.97 16.53 14.90
C PRO A 162 -2.34 16.79 16.26
N ARG A 163 -1.09 17.27 16.31
CA ARG A 163 -0.40 17.58 17.56
C ARG A 163 -1.08 18.74 18.30
N ALA A 164 -1.42 19.81 17.60
CA ALA A 164 -2.14 20.95 18.18
C ALA A 164 -3.52 20.54 18.71
N LEU A 165 -4.27 19.75 17.92
CA LEU A 165 -5.58 19.22 18.32
C LEU A 165 -5.49 18.24 19.50
N GLY A 166 -4.43 17.44 19.59
CA GLY A 166 -4.18 16.51 20.69
C GLY A 166 -3.81 17.21 22.00
N SER A 167 -2.96 18.25 21.95
CA SER A 167 -2.54 18.99 23.15
C SER A 167 -3.65 19.79 23.84
N GLY A 168 -4.73 20.10 23.12
CA GLY A 168 -5.88 20.84 23.63
C GLY A 168 -7.02 19.96 24.15
N ARG A 169 -6.89 18.62 24.10
CA ARG A 169 -7.94 17.72 24.58
C ARG A 169 -7.90 17.65 26.10
N PRO A 170 -8.98 18.02 26.81
CA PRO A 170 -9.05 17.81 28.24
C PRO A 170 -8.90 16.31 28.50
N GLU A 171 -7.99 15.93 29.41
CA GLU A 171 -8.03 14.59 29.98
C GLU A 171 -9.43 14.41 30.56
N VAL A 172 -10.21 13.48 29.98
CA VAL A 172 -11.57 13.20 30.42
C VAL A 172 -11.49 12.46 31.76
N ALA A 173 -11.14 13.20 32.82
CA ALA A 173 -11.35 12.79 34.19
C ALA A 173 -12.86 12.87 34.43
N GLY A 174 -13.46 11.71 34.69
CA GLY A 174 -14.90 11.47 34.57
C GLY A 174 -15.78 12.47 35.33
N GLY A 175 -16.89 12.86 34.69
CA GLY A 175 -17.99 13.54 35.36
C GLY A 175 -18.97 14.27 34.46
N ASP A 176 -18.49 15.17 33.59
CA ASP A 176 -19.35 16.25 33.06
C ASP A 176 -19.22 16.52 31.54
N ALA A 177 -19.05 15.46 30.74
CA ALA A 177 -18.84 15.55 29.29
C ALA A 177 -20.06 16.03 28.46
N ARG A 178 -21.25 16.18 29.06
CA ARG A 178 -22.51 16.42 28.30
C ARG A 178 -22.78 17.89 27.94
N ARG A 179 -21.99 18.87 28.44
CA ARG A 179 -22.22 20.31 28.17
C ARG A 179 -21.38 20.92 27.03
N ALA A 180 -20.45 20.18 26.43
CA ALA A 180 -19.54 20.68 25.38
C ALA A 180 -19.91 20.24 23.94
N GLY A 181 -21.20 19.98 23.67
CA GLY A 181 -21.67 19.20 22.51
C GLY A 181 -21.55 19.83 21.10
N HIS A 182 -21.00 21.03 20.94
CA HIS A 182 -20.85 21.66 19.60
C HIS A 182 -19.41 21.95 19.17
N ASP A 183 -18.49 22.23 20.09
CA ASP A 183 -17.07 22.44 19.74
C ASP A 183 -16.30 21.11 19.60
N HIS A 184 -16.80 20.05 20.26
CA HIS A 184 -16.17 18.73 20.25
C HIS A 184 -16.21 18.05 18.86
N ASP A 185 -17.37 18.05 18.17
CA ASP A 185 -17.52 17.45 16.82
C ASP A 185 -16.57 18.14 15.80
N GLY A 186 -16.43 19.47 15.89
CA GLY A 186 -15.54 20.24 15.02
C GLY A 186 -14.06 19.85 15.18
N SER A 187 -13.63 19.46 16.39
CA SER A 187 -12.25 19.04 16.63
C SER A 187 -11.90 17.69 15.97
N TYR A 188 -12.83 16.72 15.99
CA TYR A 188 -12.63 15.41 15.38
C TYR A 188 -12.78 15.46 13.86
N VAL A 189 -13.62 16.34 13.34
CA VAL A 189 -13.67 16.65 11.91
C VAL A 189 -12.31 17.15 11.40
N ARG A 190 -11.72 18.16 12.07
CA ARG A 190 -10.38 18.66 11.69
C ARG A 190 -9.30 17.59 11.81
N LEU A 191 -9.36 16.76 12.85
CA LEU A 191 -8.44 15.64 13.00
C LEU A 191 -8.59 14.63 11.84
N ALA A 192 -9.83 14.36 11.41
CA ALA A 192 -10.10 13.50 10.27
C ALA A 192 -9.59 14.12 8.96
N ASP A 193 -9.71 15.43 8.78
CA ASP A 193 -9.14 16.15 7.63
C ASP A 193 -7.61 16.02 7.60
N ALA A 194 -6.95 16.20 8.74
CA ALA A 194 -5.51 16.02 8.85
C ALA A 194 -5.09 14.58 8.50
N HIS A 195 -5.84 13.58 8.98
CA HIS A 195 -5.64 12.17 8.59
C HIS A 195 -5.82 11.95 7.08
N LEU A 196 -6.89 12.45 6.47
CA LEU A 196 -7.09 12.31 5.02
C LEU A 196 -5.98 12.99 4.22
N ALA A 197 -5.45 14.12 4.71
CA ALA A 197 -4.31 14.78 4.09
C ALA A 197 -3.04 13.91 4.13
N THR A 198 -2.79 13.18 5.22
CA THR A 198 -1.64 12.24 5.29
C THR A 198 -1.79 11.06 4.32
N MET A 199 -3.01 10.71 3.94
CA MET A 199 -3.35 9.58 3.06
C MET A 199 -3.62 9.99 1.60
N ALA A 200 -3.41 11.26 1.24
CA ALA A 200 -3.76 11.78 -0.09
C ALA A 200 -3.06 11.04 -1.24
N TYR A 201 -1.94 10.38 -0.95
CA TYR A 201 -1.19 9.55 -1.90
C TYR A 201 -1.90 8.26 -2.34
N GLN A 202 -2.92 7.82 -1.60
CA GLN A 202 -3.55 6.52 -1.79
C GLN A 202 -4.63 6.50 -2.87
N LEU A 203 -5.14 7.68 -3.25
CA LEU A 203 -6.21 7.80 -4.25
C LEU A 203 -5.80 8.75 -5.37
N GLY A 204 -5.55 8.18 -6.54
CA GLY A 204 -5.13 8.93 -7.72
C GLY A 204 -6.25 9.56 -8.53
N TYR A 205 -7.47 9.73 -8.02
CA TYR A 205 -8.60 10.24 -8.80
C TYR A 205 -8.96 11.68 -8.41
N PRO A 206 -9.49 12.49 -9.36
CA PRO A 206 -10.00 13.81 -9.03
C PRO A 206 -11.31 13.70 -8.23
N PRO A 207 -11.65 14.69 -7.38
CA PRO A 207 -12.84 14.66 -6.53
C PRO A 207 -14.16 14.39 -7.27
N GLU A 208 -14.29 14.89 -8.50
CA GLU A 208 -15.48 14.78 -9.34
C GLU A 208 -15.61 13.44 -10.09
N ALA A 209 -14.58 12.58 -10.07
CA ALA A 209 -14.66 11.28 -10.73
C ALA A 209 -15.76 10.42 -10.10
N VAL A 210 -16.63 9.85 -10.93
CA VAL A 210 -17.67 8.91 -10.53
C VAL A 210 -17.19 7.49 -10.77
N ILE A 211 -17.25 6.65 -9.74
CA ILE A 211 -16.91 5.22 -9.77
C ILE A 211 -17.83 4.52 -8.78
N GLY A 212 -18.45 3.40 -9.15
CA GLY A 212 -19.36 2.66 -8.26
C GLY A 212 -20.60 3.46 -7.85
N GLY A 213 -21.04 4.39 -8.71
CA GLY A 213 -22.21 5.23 -8.47
C GLY A 213 -22.02 6.35 -7.45
N CYS A 214 -20.79 6.64 -7.03
CA CYS A 214 -20.47 7.76 -6.12
C CYS A 214 -19.30 8.58 -6.67
N THR A 215 -19.24 9.86 -6.32
CA THR A 215 -18.05 10.67 -6.59
C THR A 215 -16.92 10.32 -5.62
N VAL A 216 -15.68 10.51 -6.04
CA VAL A 216 -14.50 10.42 -5.16
C VAL A 216 -14.61 11.36 -3.97
N GLN A 217 -15.17 12.56 -4.16
CA GLN A 217 -15.45 13.49 -3.07
C GLN A 217 -16.43 12.88 -2.05
N THR A 218 -17.49 12.21 -2.52
CA THR A 218 -18.44 11.52 -1.63
C THR A 218 -17.75 10.45 -0.79
N TYR A 219 -16.89 9.62 -1.39
CA TYR A 219 -16.12 8.62 -0.63
C TYR A 219 -15.22 9.27 0.42
N ARG A 220 -14.57 10.39 0.09
CA ARG A 220 -13.73 11.14 1.03
C ARG A 220 -14.54 11.73 2.17
N ASP A 221 -15.72 12.29 1.90
CA ASP A 221 -16.59 12.89 2.91
C ASP A 221 -17.17 11.85 3.88
N VAL A 222 -17.58 10.69 3.36
CA VAL A 222 -18.00 9.55 4.19
C VAL A 222 -16.84 9.06 5.05
N LEU A 223 -15.67 8.84 4.46
CA LEU A 223 -14.48 8.40 5.20
C LEU A 223 -14.06 9.41 6.28
N ARG A 224 -14.11 10.71 5.98
CA ARG A 224 -13.83 11.80 6.95
C ARG A 224 -14.72 11.67 8.19
N ARG A 225 -16.03 11.48 8.00
CA ARG A 225 -16.97 11.32 9.11
C ARG A 225 -16.73 10.04 9.90
N LEU A 226 -16.49 8.92 9.22
CA LEU A 226 -16.15 7.65 9.86
C LEU A 226 -14.88 7.75 10.71
N ILE A 227 -13.82 8.39 10.20
CA ILE A 227 -12.59 8.65 10.95
C ILE A 227 -12.90 9.50 12.18
N GLY A 228 -13.62 10.61 12.02
CA GLY A 228 -13.97 11.51 13.13
C GLY A 228 -14.67 10.76 14.28
N TRP A 229 -15.74 10.03 13.97
CA TRP A 229 -16.51 9.29 14.97
C TRP A 229 -15.71 8.15 15.61
N ALA A 230 -14.92 7.40 14.82
CA ALA A 230 -14.12 6.31 15.35
C ALA A 230 -13.01 6.80 16.29
N LEU A 231 -12.41 7.96 15.99
CA LEU A 231 -11.42 8.59 16.86
C LEU A 231 -12.06 9.13 18.15
N GLU A 232 -13.25 9.71 18.06
CA GLU A 232 -14.00 10.23 19.21
C GLU A 232 -14.37 9.11 20.19
N GLU A 233 -14.94 8.03 19.69
CA GLU A 233 -15.25 6.86 20.52
C GLU A 233 -14.01 6.26 21.19
N ARG A 234 -12.92 6.11 20.44
CA ARG A 234 -11.68 5.57 21.00
C ARG A 234 -11.16 6.45 22.13
N ASP A 235 -11.18 7.76 21.95
CA ASP A 235 -10.69 8.69 22.97
C ASP A 235 -11.63 8.75 24.19
N ARG A 236 -12.91 8.39 24.04
CA ARG A 236 -13.83 8.13 25.17
C ARG A 236 -13.58 6.78 25.87
N GLY A 237 -12.72 5.93 25.32
CA GLY A 237 -12.44 4.59 25.83
C GLY A 237 -13.50 3.55 25.47
N ASP A 238 -14.37 3.86 24.49
CA ASP A 238 -15.40 2.93 24.04
C ASP A 238 -14.76 1.73 23.33
N ALA A 239 -15.23 0.52 23.65
CA ALA A 239 -14.84 -0.67 22.89
C ALA A 239 -15.51 -0.65 21.51
N PRO A 240 -14.87 -1.23 20.46
CA PRO A 240 -15.52 -1.45 19.18
C PRO A 240 -16.86 -2.16 19.37
N ALA A 241 -17.94 -1.54 18.89
CA ALA A 241 -19.29 -2.04 19.02
C ALA A 241 -19.95 -2.19 17.64
N PRO A 242 -20.71 -3.27 17.40
CA PRO A 242 -21.53 -3.41 16.21
C PRO A 242 -22.61 -2.34 16.13
N ARG A 243 -22.82 -1.79 14.93
CA ARG A 243 -23.84 -0.79 14.64
C ARG A 243 -24.77 -1.30 13.55
N SER A 244 -26.03 -0.94 13.67
CA SER A 244 -27.01 -1.05 12.59
C SER A 244 -26.51 -0.27 11.36
N GLU A 245 -26.38 -0.97 10.24
CA GLU A 245 -26.00 -0.38 8.95
C GLU A 245 -27.02 0.66 8.48
N PRO A 246 -28.35 0.41 8.52
CA PRO A 246 -29.35 1.44 8.22
C PRO A 246 -29.19 2.70 9.07
N ASP A 247 -28.93 2.57 10.38
CA ASP A 247 -28.78 3.72 11.27
C ASP A 247 -27.49 4.48 10.98
N LEU A 248 -26.39 3.78 10.67
CA LEU A 248 -25.14 4.39 10.24
C LEU A 248 -25.32 5.19 8.95
N ILE A 249 -26.02 4.61 7.97
CA ILE A 249 -26.34 5.28 6.70
C ILE A 249 -27.18 6.52 6.96
N ALA A 250 -28.24 6.42 7.77
CA ALA A 250 -29.10 7.56 8.11
C ALA A 250 -28.33 8.67 8.82
N ALA A 251 -27.46 8.33 9.78
CA ALA A 251 -26.62 9.27 10.50
C ALA A 251 -25.65 10.01 9.57
N LEU A 252 -24.97 9.29 8.66
CA LEU A 252 -24.05 9.87 7.68
C LEU A 252 -24.77 10.73 6.65
N ALA A 253 -25.91 10.25 6.12
CA ALA A 253 -26.75 11.00 5.19
C ALA A 253 -27.19 12.33 5.79
N SER A 254 -27.64 12.32 7.04
CA SER A 254 -27.98 13.54 7.78
C SER A 254 -26.76 14.43 8.02
N ALA A 255 -25.62 13.87 8.42
CA ALA A 255 -24.42 14.64 8.78
C ALA A 255 -23.70 15.27 7.58
N LEU A 256 -23.93 14.73 6.37
CA LEU A 256 -23.33 15.19 5.11
C LEU A 256 -24.35 15.90 4.20
N ALA A 257 -25.64 15.86 4.53
CA ALA A 257 -26.73 16.29 3.64
C ALA A 257 -26.67 15.61 2.26
N ILE A 258 -26.41 14.30 2.25
CA ILE A 258 -26.32 13.45 1.04
C ILE A 258 -27.45 12.42 1.10
N ASP A 259 -27.95 12.02 -0.08
CA ASP A 259 -28.94 10.97 -0.22
C ASP A 259 -28.50 9.63 0.46
N PRO A 260 -29.37 8.98 1.25
CA PRO A 260 -29.05 7.73 1.94
C PRO A 260 -28.61 6.59 1.02
N GLU A 261 -29.14 6.49 -0.20
CA GLU A 261 -28.75 5.43 -1.15
C GLU A 261 -27.29 5.62 -1.59
N THR A 262 -26.89 6.87 -1.82
CA THR A 262 -25.52 7.26 -2.15
C THR A 262 -24.56 6.99 -1.00
N VAL A 263 -24.95 7.28 0.25
CA VAL A 263 -24.17 6.90 1.43
C VAL A 263 -24.06 5.39 1.58
N GLY A 264 -25.15 4.64 1.33
CA GLY A 264 -25.15 3.18 1.36
C GLY A 264 -24.15 2.58 0.37
N ARG A 265 -24.10 3.09 -0.87
CA ARG A 265 -23.06 2.72 -1.86
C ARG A 265 -21.65 3.00 -1.34
N ALA A 266 -21.42 4.17 -0.74
CA ALA A 266 -20.13 4.53 -0.19
C ALA A 266 -19.70 3.60 0.96
N ILE A 267 -20.59 3.31 1.90
CA ILE A 267 -20.37 2.38 3.01
C ILE A 267 -20.05 0.97 2.51
N ALA A 268 -20.79 0.50 1.50
CA ALA A 268 -20.56 -0.80 0.93
C ALA A 268 -19.15 -0.94 0.31
N ALA A 269 -18.59 0.12 -0.28
CA ALA A 269 -17.23 0.12 -0.85
C ALA A 269 -16.11 0.17 0.22
N PHE A 270 -16.43 0.57 1.44
CA PHE A 270 -15.51 0.53 2.60
C PHE A 270 -15.67 -0.73 3.47
N THR A 271 -16.60 -1.61 3.11
CA THR A 271 -16.96 -2.78 3.91
C THR A 271 -16.31 -4.05 3.40
N LEU A 272 -15.63 -4.76 4.30
CA LEU A 272 -15.23 -6.14 4.11
C LEU A 272 -16.35 -7.08 4.58
N ASP A 273 -16.77 -7.96 3.68
CA ASP A 273 -17.71 -9.03 3.96
C ASP A 273 -17.15 -10.40 3.53
N ARG A 274 -17.97 -11.43 3.69
CA ARG A 274 -17.61 -12.81 3.34
C ARG A 274 -17.33 -12.99 1.84
N GLU A 275 -17.95 -12.21 0.97
CA GLU A 275 -17.76 -12.33 -0.48
C GLU A 275 -16.42 -11.72 -0.91
N GLY A 276 -16.10 -10.53 -0.40
CA GLY A 276 -14.88 -9.80 -0.72
C GLY A 276 -13.62 -10.32 0.01
N THR A 277 -13.77 -11.11 1.07
CA THR A 277 -12.64 -11.40 1.96
C THR A 277 -11.48 -12.16 1.31
N ALA A 278 -11.74 -13.06 0.36
CA ALA A 278 -10.66 -13.76 -0.34
C ALA A 278 -9.84 -12.81 -1.23
N TYR A 279 -10.49 -11.78 -1.78
CA TYR A 279 -9.84 -10.77 -2.62
C TYR A 279 -8.97 -9.81 -1.80
N HIS A 280 -9.43 -9.42 -0.61
CA HIS A 280 -8.69 -8.52 0.29
C HIS A 280 -7.68 -9.21 1.20
N ALA A 281 -7.68 -10.55 1.28
CA ALA A 281 -6.64 -11.32 1.96
C ALA A 281 -5.40 -11.60 1.09
N ALA A 282 -5.42 -11.24 -0.20
CA ALA A 282 -4.35 -11.54 -1.15
C ALA A 282 -3.79 -10.27 -1.84
N PRO A 283 -2.46 -10.00 -1.76
CA PRO A 283 -1.45 -10.69 -0.96
C PRO A 283 -1.54 -10.33 0.54
N PRO A 284 -0.76 -10.99 1.41
CA PRO A 284 -0.62 -10.57 2.80
C PRO A 284 -0.11 -9.13 2.95
N GLY A 285 -0.48 -8.49 4.07
CA GLY A 285 -0.04 -7.14 4.40
C GLY A 285 -0.66 -6.01 3.56
N VAL A 286 -1.70 -6.27 2.77
CA VAL A 286 -2.46 -5.23 2.07
C VAL A 286 -3.31 -4.37 3.01
N ALA A 287 -3.86 -3.29 2.46
CA ALA A 287 -4.71 -2.34 3.17
C ALA A 287 -5.80 -3.01 4.01
N ALA A 288 -5.84 -2.61 5.29
CA ALA A 288 -6.83 -3.04 6.26
C ALA A 288 -8.24 -2.52 5.92
N ALA A 289 -9.27 -3.35 6.17
CA ALA A 289 -10.66 -2.97 5.96
C ALA A 289 -11.13 -1.86 6.94
N PRO A 290 -11.68 -0.75 6.46
CA PRO A 290 -12.26 0.29 7.31
C PRO A 290 -13.50 -0.16 8.08
N LEU A 291 -14.40 -0.90 7.41
CA LEU A 291 -15.61 -1.49 7.99
C LEU A 291 -15.60 -3.01 7.79
N VAL A 292 -16.12 -3.75 8.76
CA VAL A 292 -16.26 -5.21 8.70
C VAL A 292 -17.70 -5.58 9.02
N ARG A 293 -18.32 -6.38 8.14
CA ARG A 293 -19.67 -6.90 8.32
C ARG A 293 -19.66 -8.11 9.27
N VAL A 294 -20.24 -7.94 10.46
CA VAL A 294 -20.33 -9.00 11.48
C VAL A 294 -21.65 -9.77 11.41
N ALA A 295 -22.72 -9.12 10.95
CA ALA A 295 -24.03 -9.72 10.68
C ALA A 295 -24.68 -9.08 9.45
N ARG A 296 -25.89 -9.55 9.05
CA ARG A 296 -26.57 -9.10 7.83
C ARG A 296 -26.67 -7.57 7.74
N ASP A 297 -27.03 -6.93 8.83
CA ASP A 297 -27.30 -5.50 8.96
C ASP A 297 -26.41 -4.83 10.03
N ARG A 298 -25.31 -5.48 10.44
CA ARG A 298 -24.41 -4.95 11.48
C ARG A 298 -22.98 -4.84 10.99
N LEU A 299 -22.41 -3.65 11.18
CA LEU A 299 -21.05 -3.29 10.83
C LEU A 299 -20.26 -2.87 12.07
N VAL A 300 -18.96 -3.14 12.06
CA VAL A 300 -18.00 -2.60 13.02
C VAL A 300 -16.91 -1.88 12.25
N TRP A 301 -16.47 -0.71 12.71
CA TRP A 301 -15.29 -0.07 12.13
C TRP A 301 -14.00 -0.57 12.77
N SER A 302 -12.94 -0.66 11.96
CA SER A 302 -11.57 -0.78 12.44
C SER A 302 -10.95 0.60 12.47
N VAL A 303 -10.52 1.06 13.65
CA VAL A 303 -9.76 2.31 13.76
C VAL A 303 -8.45 2.19 12.97
N HIS A 304 -7.80 1.03 13.02
CA HIS A 304 -6.61 0.75 12.21
C HIS A 304 -6.92 0.86 10.71
N GLY A 305 -7.99 0.23 10.23
CA GLY A 305 -8.39 0.30 8.81
C GLY A 305 -8.78 1.70 8.34
N LEU A 306 -9.44 2.48 9.19
CA LEU A 306 -9.82 3.86 8.91
C LEU A 306 -8.63 4.83 8.88
N THR A 307 -7.55 4.55 9.62
CA THR A 307 -6.48 5.53 9.86
C THR A 307 -5.13 5.19 9.22
N THR A 308 -5.06 4.10 8.45
CA THR A 308 -3.85 3.65 7.75
C THR A 308 -4.00 3.77 6.23
N GLU A 309 -4.54 2.74 5.57
CA GLU A 309 -4.65 2.63 4.11
C GLU A 309 -6.11 2.52 3.57
N PRO A 310 -7.11 3.26 4.12
CA PRO A 310 -8.52 3.08 3.76
C PRO A 310 -8.82 3.34 2.28
N LEU A 311 -8.06 4.23 1.63
CA LEU A 311 -8.28 4.58 0.22
C LEU A 311 -7.64 3.54 -0.73
N PHE A 312 -6.62 2.81 -0.29
CA PHE A 312 -6.16 1.62 -1.01
C PHE A 312 -7.15 0.46 -0.87
N PHE A 313 -7.77 0.29 0.28
CA PHE A 313 -8.88 -0.67 0.42
C PHE A 313 -10.03 -0.30 -0.54
N LEU A 314 -10.44 0.97 -0.55
CA LEU A 314 -11.50 1.49 -1.44
C LEU A 314 -11.20 1.20 -2.91
N THR A 315 -10.02 1.56 -3.42
CA THR A 315 -9.68 1.35 -4.84
C THR A 315 -9.69 -0.12 -5.22
N ARG A 316 -9.21 -0.99 -4.33
CA ARG A 316 -9.27 -2.44 -4.50
C ARG A 316 -10.71 -2.95 -4.57
N GLU A 317 -11.58 -2.44 -3.71
CA GLU A 317 -12.99 -2.86 -3.67
C GLU A 317 -13.79 -2.34 -4.88
N LEU A 318 -13.59 -1.08 -5.28
CA LEU A 318 -14.18 -0.54 -6.52
C LEU A 318 -13.72 -1.31 -7.74
N ARG A 319 -12.45 -1.69 -7.81
CA ARG A 319 -11.94 -2.53 -8.90
C ARG A 319 -12.56 -3.93 -8.90
N ARG A 320 -12.90 -4.48 -7.73
CA ARG A 320 -13.55 -5.79 -7.61
C ARG A 320 -15.02 -5.75 -8.04
N ARG A 321 -15.77 -4.74 -7.57
CA ARG A 321 -17.22 -4.62 -7.77
C ARG A 321 -17.61 -3.96 -9.08
N ASP A 322 -16.88 -2.91 -9.44
CA ASP A 322 -17.22 -1.99 -10.53
C ASP A 322 -16.09 -1.95 -11.58
N ALA A 323 -15.52 -3.12 -11.89
CA ALA A 323 -14.31 -3.27 -12.71
C ALA A 323 -14.37 -2.50 -14.03
N GLN A 324 -15.52 -2.53 -14.73
CA GLN A 324 -15.68 -1.85 -16.01
C GLN A 324 -15.58 -0.32 -15.87
N GLU A 325 -16.30 0.26 -14.90
CA GLU A 325 -16.26 1.70 -14.64
C GLU A 325 -14.85 2.11 -14.17
N TYR A 326 -14.28 1.35 -13.23
CA TYR A 326 -12.92 1.55 -12.73
C TYR A 326 -11.87 1.58 -13.84
N HIS A 327 -11.99 0.68 -14.83
CA HIS A 327 -11.09 0.65 -15.99
C HIS A 327 -11.35 1.81 -16.97
N ASN A 328 -12.61 2.17 -17.21
CA ASN A 328 -12.96 3.27 -18.10
C ASN A 328 -12.47 4.63 -17.58
N THR A 329 -12.45 4.82 -16.26
CA THR A 329 -11.98 6.04 -15.61
C THR A 329 -10.46 6.10 -15.42
N ALA A 330 -9.71 5.06 -15.81
CA ALA A 330 -8.28 4.96 -15.52
C ALA A 330 -7.44 6.17 -16.00
N HIS A 331 -7.84 6.80 -17.10
CA HIS A 331 -7.18 7.99 -17.65
C HIS A 331 -7.20 9.20 -16.69
N LEU A 332 -8.23 9.32 -15.84
CA LEU A 332 -8.30 10.39 -14.84
C LEU A 332 -7.17 10.30 -13.81
N ARG A 333 -6.63 9.10 -13.58
CA ARG A 333 -5.47 8.91 -12.70
C ARG A 333 -4.18 9.44 -13.29
N GLU A 334 -4.04 9.29 -14.60
CA GLU A 334 -2.93 9.89 -15.33
C GLU A 334 -3.01 11.42 -15.30
N ASP A 335 -4.21 12.00 -15.41
CA ASP A 335 -4.41 13.45 -15.33
C ASP A 335 -4.05 14.01 -13.94
N VAL A 336 -4.44 13.32 -12.86
CA VAL A 336 -3.99 13.67 -11.49
C VAL A 336 -2.47 13.56 -11.39
N PHE A 337 -1.88 12.47 -11.89
CA PHE A 337 -0.43 12.29 -11.84
C PHE A 337 0.32 13.37 -12.62
N ARG A 338 -0.21 13.79 -13.78
CA ARG A 338 0.32 14.90 -14.57
C ARG A 338 0.26 16.22 -13.81
N ARG A 339 -0.83 16.50 -13.10
CA ARG A 339 -0.95 17.69 -12.26
C ARG A 339 0.07 17.70 -11.11
N ASP A 340 0.26 16.56 -10.45
CA ASP A 340 1.27 16.42 -9.39
C ASP A 340 2.69 16.67 -9.93
N LEU A 341 3.00 16.13 -11.11
CA LEU A 341 4.26 16.42 -11.81
C LEU A 341 4.42 17.92 -12.08
N TYR A 342 3.39 18.58 -12.62
CA TYR A 342 3.43 20.00 -12.93
C TYR A 342 3.51 20.90 -11.70
N ALA A 343 3.04 20.44 -10.53
CA ALA A 343 3.21 21.16 -9.28
C ALA A 343 4.69 21.33 -8.89
N LEU A 344 5.59 20.41 -9.31
CA LEU A 344 7.03 20.59 -9.16
C LEU A 344 7.61 21.70 -10.06
N CYS A 345 6.87 22.10 -11.09
CA CYS A 345 7.26 23.07 -12.11
C CYS A 345 6.38 24.32 -12.08
N ALA A 346 5.90 24.73 -10.91
CA ALA A 346 4.96 25.85 -10.77
C ALA A 346 5.55 27.24 -11.08
N ASP A 347 6.88 27.38 -11.08
CA ASP A 347 7.55 28.64 -11.42
C ASP A 347 7.33 29.02 -12.90
N LYS A 348 7.15 30.32 -13.18
CA LYS A 348 6.92 30.85 -14.54
C LYS A 348 8.07 30.56 -15.52
N ARG A 349 9.24 30.14 -15.04
CA ARG A 349 10.34 29.62 -15.86
C ARG A 349 9.94 28.38 -16.67
N PHE A 350 9.03 27.57 -16.15
CA PHE A 350 8.61 26.33 -16.82
C PHE A 350 7.38 26.55 -17.69
N VAL A 351 7.28 25.76 -18.75
CA VAL A 351 6.11 25.68 -19.63
C VAL A 351 5.70 24.23 -19.72
N THR A 352 4.43 23.95 -19.45
CA THR A 352 3.91 22.60 -19.45
C THR A 352 2.91 22.41 -20.59
N SER A 353 2.82 21.20 -21.12
CA SER A 353 1.77 20.87 -22.10
C SER A 353 0.39 20.88 -21.43
N ALA A 354 -0.64 21.34 -22.15
CA ALA A 354 -2.02 21.32 -21.67
C ALA A 354 -2.57 19.89 -21.43
N GLY A 355 -1.97 18.89 -22.07
CA GLY A 355 -2.30 17.48 -21.93
C GLY A 355 -1.37 16.63 -22.80
N ARG A 356 -1.79 15.40 -23.09
CA ARG A 356 -1.03 14.49 -23.95
C ARG A 356 -0.77 15.05 -25.35
N ILE A 357 0.43 14.83 -25.87
CA ILE A 357 0.82 15.21 -27.23
C ILE A 357 0.88 13.97 -28.11
N LYS A 358 -0.02 13.88 -29.09
CA LYS A 358 -0.05 12.79 -30.08
C LYS A 358 1.05 13.00 -31.12
N LEU A 359 1.91 12.00 -31.31
CA LEU A 359 2.95 11.98 -32.34
C LEU A 359 2.49 11.09 -33.50
N ARG A 360 2.30 11.68 -34.67
CA ARG A 360 1.88 10.97 -35.88
C ARG A 360 3.08 10.73 -36.81
N ARG A 361 2.96 9.69 -37.61
CA ARG A 361 3.82 9.43 -38.77
C ARG A 361 3.44 10.36 -39.92
N ASP A 362 4.27 10.37 -40.96
CA ASP A 362 4.06 11.20 -42.16
C ASP A 362 2.78 10.82 -42.93
N ASP A 363 2.36 9.55 -42.83
CA ASP A 363 1.09 9.03 -43.38
C ASP A 363 -0.15 9.40 -42.53
N GLY A 364 0.04 10.09 -41.39
CA GLY A 364 -1.01 10.50 -40.48
C GLY A 364 -1.33 9.50 -39.36
N ASP A 365 -0.78 8.27 -39.40
CA ASP A 365 -1.04 7.26 -38.38
C ASP A 365 -0.39 7.62 -37.05
N LEU A 366 -1.07 7.32 -35.94
CA LEU A 366 -0.52 7.54 -34.61
C LEU A 366 0.69 6.63 -34.40
N ARG A 367 1.87 7.23 -34.17
CA ARG A 367 3.09 6.51 -33.83
C ARG A 367 3.13 6.17 -32.34
N THR A 368 2.91 7.19 -31.52
CA THR A 368 2.95 7.16 -30.05
C THR A 368 2.40 8.48 -29.54
N ASP A 369 2.20 8.60 -28.25
CA ASP A 369 1.95 9.85 -27.54
C ASP A 369 3.05 10.14 -26.51
N ILE A 370 3.00 11.36 -25.96
CA ILE A 370 3.74 11.81 -24.80
C ILE A 370 2.71 12.29 -23.79
N ASP A 371 2.72 11.73 -22.58
CA ASP A 371 1.70 12.03 -21.57
C ASP A 371 1.88 13.42 -20.98
N ALA A 372 3.14 13.84 -20.79
CA ALA A 372 3.44 15.17 -20.27
C ALA A 372 4.74 15.74 -20.86
N VAL A 373 4.79 17.06 -21.05
CA VAL A 373 6.00 17.78 -21.42
C VAL A 373 6.23 18.95 -20.48
N VAL A 374 7.49 19.16 -20.09
CA VAL A 374 7.94 20.34 -19.35
C VAL A 374 9.13 20.96 -20.08
N PHE A 375 9.03 22.23 -20.42
CA PHE A 375 10.11 23.02 -21.00
C PHE A 375 10.64 24.05 -20.01
N ASP A 376 11.95 24.09 -19.83
CA ASP A 376 12.65 25.07 -18.99
C ASP A 376 13.19 26.22 -19.85
N ARG A 377 12.59 27.41 -19.74
CA ARG A 377 12.98 28.60 -20.52
C ARG A 377 14.40 29.07 -20.25
N LYS A 378 14.95 28.82 -19.06
CA LYS A 378 16.28 29.30 -18.65
C LYS A 378 17.39 28.46 -19.29
N THR A 379 17.20 27.14 -19.37
CA THR A 379 18.23 26.21 -19.85
C THR A 379 17.97 25.66 -21.25
N GLY A 380 16.77 25.88 -21.78
CA GLY A 380 16.31 25.24 -23.02
C GLY A 380 16.12 23.73 -22.87
N THR A 381 15.98 23.23 -21.64
CA THR A 381 15.77 21.79 -21.38
C THR A 381 14.32 21.42 -21.70
N LEU A 382 14.10 20.39 -22.51
CA LEU A 382 12.79 19.81 -22.78
C LEU A 382 12.71 18.42 -22.13
N ALA A 383 11.89 18.26 -21.10
CA ALA A 383 11.59 16.97 -20.50
C ALA A 383 10.29 16.40 -21.08
N VAL A 384 10.34 15.15 -21.52
CA VAL A 384 9.17 14.40 -22.03
C VAL A 384 8.92 13.22 -21.11
N PHE A 385 7.67 12.98 -20.73
CA PHE A 385 7.31 12.00 -19.71
C PHE A 385 6.27 11.03 -20.26
N GLU A 386 6.53 9.75 -20.02
CA GLU A 386 5.54 8.69 -19.97
C GLU A 386 5.12 8.49 -18.51
N LEU A 387 3.82 8.50 -18.24
CA LEU A 387 3.22 8.38 -16.91
C LEU A 387 2.44 7.08 -16.80
N LYS A 388 2.75 6.26 -15.80
CA LYS A 388 2.02 5.02 -15.51
C LYS A 388 1.32 5.14 -14.15
N SER A 389 0.00 5.05 -14.14
CA SER A 389 -0.84 5.19 -12.95
C SER A 389 -1.51 3.87 -12.52
N GLN A 390 -0.70 2.82 -12.40
CA GLN A 390 -1.13 1.49 -11.95
C GLN A 390 -1.53 1.47 -10.47
N ASP A 391 -2.35 0.49 -10.09
CA ASP A 391 -2.68 0.22 -8.69
C ASP A 391 -1.50 -0.46 -7.98
N PRO A 392 -1.27 -0.17 -6.69
CA PRO A 392 -0.28 -0.89 -5.91
C PRO A 392 -0.78 -2.27 -5.48
N PHE A 393 0.13 -3.12 -5.00
CA PHE A 393 -0.16 -4.41 -4.37
C PHE A 393 -0.91 -5.40 -5.27
N ALA A 394 -0.20 -5.87 -6.31
CA ALA A 394 -0.69 -6.94 -7.18
C ALA A 394 -1.21 -8.14 -6.36
N ARG A 395 -2.41 -8.65 -6.70
CA ARG A 395 -3.08 -9.73 -5.95
C ARG A 395 -2.40 -11.10 -6.10
N SER A 396 -1.60 -11.25 -7.15
CA SER A 396 -0.92 -12.50 -7.50
C SER A 396 0.33 -12.23 -8.34
N PRO A 397 1.25 -13.22 -8.44
CA PRO A 397 2.42 -13.12 -9.33
C PRO A 397 2.04 -12.84 -10.79
N ALA A 398 0.96 -13.45 -11.29
CA ALA A 398 0.47 -13.22 -12.64
C ALA A 398 -0.05 -11.78 -12.85
N GLU A 399 -0.66 -11.18 -11.84
CA GLU A 399 -1.04 -9.76 -11.92
C GLU A 399 0.19 -8.85 -11.91
N LEU A 400 1.18 -9.14 -11.05
CA LEU A 400 2.43 -8.38 -10.99
C LEU A 400 3.17 -8.43 -12.34
N ALA A 401 3.20 -9.59 -12.99
CA ALA A 401 3.77 -9.74 -14.33
C ALA A 401 3.04 -8.88 -15.37
N ARG A 402 1.70 -8.80 -15.34
CA ARG A 402 0.94 -7.91 -16.23
C ARG A 402 1.23 -6.43 -15.95
N GLN A 403 1.32 -6.04 -14.68
CA GLN A 403 1.68 -4.66 -14.31
C GLN A 403 3.09 -4.31 -14.79
N ARG A 404 4.05 -5.22 -14.62
CA ARG A 404 5.41 -5.11 -15.18
C ARG A 404 5.38 -4.90 -16.68
N ASP A 405 4.70 -5.78 -17.42
CA ASP A 405 4.70 -5.72 -18.89
C ASP A 405 4.05 -4.42 -19.39
N ASN A 406 3.00 -3.93 -18.71
CA ASN A 406 2.38 -2.64 -19.00
C ASN A 406 3.32 -1.45 -18.74
N VAL A 407 4.07 -1.47 -17.63
CA VAL A 407 5.06 -0.42 -17.35
C VAL A 407 6.22 -0.47 -18.35
N LEU A 408 6.76 -1.65 -18.62
CA LEU A 408 7.89 -1.84 -19.55
C LEU A 408 7.50 -1.67 -21.02
N TYR A 409 6.20 -1.67 -21.35
CA TYR A 409 5.71 -1.24 -22.67
C TYR A 409 6.19 0.18 -23.02
N ALA A 410 6.47 1.02 -22.02
CA ALA A 410 7.07 2.34 -22.19
C ALA A 410 8.41 2.33 -22.94
N ASN A 411 9.14 1.21 -22.98
CA ASN A 411 10.31 1.05 -23.86
C ASN A 411 9.97 1.34 -25.34
N ARG A 412 8.79 0.89 -25.80
CA ARG A 412 8.33 1.15 -27.17
C ARG A 412 7.94 2.61 -27.35
N GLN A 413 7.30 3.23 -26.35
CA GLN A 413 6.91 4.64 -26.38
C GLN A 413 8.15 5.55 -26.40
N VAL A 414 9.13 5.32 -25.54
CA VAL A 414 10.44 6.01 -25.54
C VAL A 414 11.12 5.88 -26.91
N SER A 415 11.20 4.67 -27.47
CA SER A 415 11.76 4.46 -28.80
C SER A 415 10.98 5.19 -29.90
N GLY A 416 9.65 5.21 -29.78
CA GLY A 416 8.73 5.92 -30.67
C GLY A 416 8.99 7.43 -30.65
N VAL A 417 9.04 8.03 -29.45
CA VAL A 417 9.27 9.46 -29.20
C VAL A 417 10.65 9.88 -29.68
N LEU A 418 11.71 9.14 -29.33
CA LEU A 418 13.08 9.47 -29.74
C LEU A 418 13.26 9.38 -31.25
N ALA A 419 12.67 8.37 -31.90
CA ALA A 419 12.71 8.26 -33.35
C ALA A 419 11.92 9.39 -34.04
N TRP A 420 10.82 9.84 -33.43
CA TRP A 420 10.05 10.98 -33.92
C TRP A 420 10.84 12.29 -33.77
N LEU A 421 11.42 12.53 -32.60
CA LEU A 421 12.29 13.67 -32.31
C LEU A 421 13.48 13.77 -33.27
N LYS A 422 14.07 12.63 -33.65
CA LYS A 422 15.18 12.59 -34.62
C LYS A 422 14.77 13.12 -36.01
N ARG A 423 13.49 12.97 -36.39
CA ARG A 423 12.98 13.39 -37.71
C ARG A 423 12.47 14.83 -37.70
N HIS A 424 11.72 15.19 -36.67
CA HIS A 424 10.94 16.42 -36.61
C HIS A 424 11.60 17.52 -35.75
N GLY A 425 12.56 17.16 -34.90
CA GLY A 425 13.22 18.07 -33.98
C GLY A 425 12.41 18.35 -32.71
N ALA A 426 13.11 18.79 -31.66
CA ALA A 426 12.51 19.07 -30.36
C ALA A 426 11.67 20.36 -30.34
N ASP A 427 12.00 21.33 -31.21
CA ASP A 427 11.25 22.59 -31.34
C ASP A 427 9.82 22.36 -31.84
N GLU A 428 9.57 21.30 -32.62
CA GLU A 428 8.21 20.98 -33.05
C GLU A 428 7.34 20.55 -31.86
N ILE A 429 7.91 19.79 -30.90
CA ILE A 429 7.23 19.47 -29.64
C ILE A 429 6.99 20.75 -28.84
N LEU A 430 8.00 21.62 -28.72
CA LEU A 430 7.86 22.89 -28.02
C LEU A 430 6.74 23.76 -28.64
N GLY A 431 6.61 23.76 -29.96
CA GLY A 431 5.53 24.46 -30.67
C GLY A 431 4.14 23.92 -30.34
N ARG A 432 4.01 22.62 -30.07
CA ARG A 432 2.76 21.97 -29.62
C ARG A 432 2.48 22.20 -28.14
N VAL A 433 3.51 22.41 -27.33
CA VAL A 433 3.38 22.79 -25.91
C VAL A 433 2.88 24.22 -25.80
N ASP A 434 3.60 25.17 -26.41
CA ASP A 434 3.23 26.58 -26.45
C ASP A 434 3.91 27.27 -27.64
N SER A 435 3.11 27.63 -28.65
CA SER A 435 3.60 28.25 -29.87
C SER A 435 4.27 29.61 -29.65
N ARG A 436 3.93 30.33 -28.57
CA ARG A 436 4.58 31.61 -28.23
C ARG A 436 5.99 31.36 -27.72
N THR A 437 6.16 30.44 -26.77
CA THR A 437 7.47 30.04 -26.26
C THR A 437 8.36 29.52 -27.39
N ALA A 438 7.84 28.71 -28.31
CA ALA A 438 8.61 28.18 -29.44
C ALA A 438 9.13 29.23 -30.43
N LYS A 439 8.53 30.43 -30.48
CA LYS A 439 9.03 31.55 -31.30
C LYS A 439 10.23 32.25 -30.67
N THR A 440 10.33 32.22 -29.34
CA THR A 440 11.34 32.95 -28.57
C THR A 440 12.48 32.06 -28.11
N PHE A 441 12.19 30.79 -27.80
CA PHE A 441 13.13 29.85 -27.22
C PHE A 441 13.31 28.63 -28.12
N ARG A 442 14.46 27.96 -27.94
CA ARG A 442 14.83 26.73 -28.67
C ARG A 442 15.12 25.62 -27.68
N ALA A 443 14.67 24.41 -27.98
CA ALA A 443 15.00 23.23 -27.21
C ALA A 443 16.46 22.83 -27.46
N GLN A 444 17.28 22.89 -26.42
CA GLN A 444 18.71 22.59 -26.47
C GLN A 444 18.98 21.11 -26.20
N LYS A 445 18.23 20.51 -25.27
CA LYS A 445 18.40 19.11 -24.89
C LYS A 445 17.09 18.48 -24.45
N VAL A 446 16.88 17.23 -24.87
CA VAL A 446 15.71 16.45 -24.49
C VAL A 446 16.09 15.40 -23.44
N TYR A 447 15.27 15.29 -22.39
CA TYR A 447 15.39 14.26 -21.36
C TYR A 447 14.09 13.45 -21.26
N PRO A 448 14.09 12.17 -21.71
CA PRO A 448 12.95 11.28 -21.56
C PRO A 448 12.83 10.72 -20.14
N PHE A 449 11.62 10.67 -19.61
CA PHE A 449 11.30 10.07 -18.32
C PHE A 449 10.22 9.03 -18.47
N VAL A 450 10.29 7.96 -17.68
CA VAL A 450 9.19 7.02 -17.46
C VAL A 450 8.92 6.98 -15.97
N LEU A 451 7.77 7.52 -15.56
CA LEU A 451 7.41 7.61 -14.16
C LEU A 451 6.20 6.73 -13.87
N GLY A 452 6.36 5.81 -12.92
CA GLY A 452 5.25 5.08 -12.34
C GLY A 452 4.74 5.75 -11.07
N ARG A 453 3.44 5.66 -10.81
CA ARG A 453 2.87 6.21 -9.57
C ARG A 453 3.41 5.46 -8.35
N TYR A 454 3.41 4.13 -8.40
CA TYR A 454 3.90 3.26 -7.31
C TYR A 454 4.97 2.23 -7.76
N LEU A 455 5.02 1.88 -9.06
CA LEU A 455 5.93 0.86 -9.60
C LEU A 455 6.68 1.37 -10.83
N ALA A 456 8.00 1.19 -10.86
CA ALA A 456 8.80 1.48 -12.05
C ALA A 456 9.94 0.48 -12.26
N HIS A 457 10.18 -0.41 -11.29
CA HIS A 457 11.37 -1.22 -11.25
C HIS A 457 11.00 -2.64 -10.86
N PHE A 458 11.44 -3.59 -11.66
CA PHE A 458 11.08 -4.98 -11.54
C PHE A 458 12.36 -5.82 -11.49
N ALA A 459 12.33 -6.89 -10.69
CA ALA A 459 13.48 -7.78 -10.55
C ALA A 459 13.71 -8.63 -11.81
N ASP A 460 12.66 -8.83 -12.60
CA ASP A 460 12.59 -9.66 -13.80
C ASP A 460 12.02 -8.88 -15.01
N GLY A 461 11.97 -9.53 -16.17
CA GLY A 461 11.49 -8.94 -17.43
C GLY A 461 12.57 -8.22 -18.25
N PRO A 462 12.20 -7.54 -19.35
CA PRO A 462 13.14 -6.80 -20.18
C PRO A 462 13.75 -5.61 -19.42
N GLU A 463 15.01 -5.32 -19.71
CA GLU A 463 15.68 -4.17 -19.10
C GLU A 463 15.04 -2.84 -19.56
N PRO A 464 14.85 -1.86 -18.66
CA PRO A 464 14.37 -0.53 -19.02
C PRO A 464 15.29 0.18 -20.02
N ASP A 465 14.71 0.94 -20.95
CA ASP A 465 15.46 1.71 -21.94
C ASP A 465 16.34 2.77 -21.26
N ARG A 466 17.66 2.56 -21.36
CA ARG A 466 18.69 3.40 -20.70
C ARG A 466 18.75 4.83 -21.23
N ARG A 467 18.04 5.15 -22.32
CA ARG A 467 17.94 6.52 -22.84
C ARG A 467 16.92 7.37 -22.07
N ALA A 468 16.10 6.74 -21.22
CA ALA A 468 15.16 7.40 -20.34
C ALA A 468 15.57 7.21 -18.87
N ALA A 469 15.16 8.14 -18.00
CA ALA A 469 15.22 7.97 -16.56
C ALA A 469 13.92 7.32 -16.06
N TRP A 470 14.05 6.18 -15.36
CA TRP A 470 12.92 5.42 -14.82
C TRP A 470 12.80 5.63 -13.32
N GLY A 471 11.59 5.87 -12.82
CA GLY A 471 11.40 6.17 -11.40
C GLY A 471 9.95 6.03 -10.94
N THR A 472 9.76 5.89 -9.63
CA THR A 472 8.45 6.03 -9.01
C THR A 472 8.20 7.48 -8.58
N TRP A 473 6.96 7.88 -8.39
CA TRP A 473 6.64 9.21 -7.87
C TRP A 473 7.24 9.47 -6.48
N PRO A 474 7.18 8.54 -5.50
CA PRO A 474 7.91 8.66 -4.25
C PRO A 474 9.42 8.89 -4.42
N GLN A 475 10.06 8.25 -5.40
CA GLN A 475 11.48 8.51 -5.69
C GLN A 475 11.70 9.94 -6.19
N VAL A 476 10.84 10.45 -7.08
CA VAL A 476 10.92 11.84 -7.53
C VAL A 476 10.80 12.79 -6.35
N LEU A 477 9.77 12.63 -5.52
CA LEU A 477 9.56 13.45 -4.33
C LEU A 477 10.74 13.39 -3.37
N ARG A 478 11.31 12.19 -3.12
CA ARG A 478 12.49 12.02 -2.27
C ARG A 478 13.72 12.72 -2.84
N LEU A 479 13.89 12.71 -4.15
CA LEU A 479 15.01 13.39 -4.79
C LEU A 479 14.81 14.92 -4.82
N THR A 480 13.58 15.42 -4.79
CA THR A 480 13.29 16.87 -4.78
C THR A 480 12.91 17.42 -3.41
N ASP A 481 13.00 16.62 -2.34
CA ASP A 481 12.45 16.91 -1.01
C ASP A 481 10.96 17.33 -1.03
N GLY A 482 10.24 16.88 -2.07
CA GLY A 482 8.86 17.24 -2.36
C GLY A 482 8.63 18.73 -2.59
N GLN A 483 9.68 19.49 -2.91
CA GLN A 483 9.59 20.93 -3.16
C GLN A 483 9.53 21.22 -4.67
N PRO A 484 8.77 22.26 -5.08
CA PRO A 484 8.87 22.78 -6.43
C PRO A 484 10.28 23.27 -6.75
N PHE A 485 10.68 23.12 -8.02
CA PHE A 485 11.93 23.66 -8.52
C PHE A 485 11.96 25.17 -8.43
N LYS A 486 13.09 25.71 -7.99
CA LYS A 486 13.28 27.14 -7.75
C LYS A 486 13.82 27.82 -9.01
N ALA A 487 13.49 29.10 -9.19
CA ALA A 487 14.06 29.93 -10.25
C ALA A 487 15.61 29.96 -10.23
N SER A 488 16.20 29.88 -9.03
CA SER A 488 17.64 29.85 -8.81
C SER A 488 18.32 28.56 -9.28
N ASP A 489 17.60 27.45 -9.42
CA ASP A 489 18.19 26.16 -9.75
C ASP A 489 18.92 26.24 -11.12
N ALA A 490 20.06 25.57 -11.25
CA ALA A 490 20.83 25.62 -12.49
C ALA A 490 20.06 24.91 -13.63
N ASN A 491 19.91 23.59 -13.55
CA ASN A 491 19.13 22.78 -14.50
C ASN A 491 18.42 21.64 -13.75
N PRO A 492 17.26 21.92 -13.11
CA PRO A 492 16.60 20.97 -12.23
C PRO A 492 16.14 19.69 -12.95
N LEU A 493 15.69 19.81 -14.21
CA LEU A 493 15.26 18.66 -15.02
C LEU A 493 16.43 17.72 -15.37
N ALA A 494 17.57 18.27 -15.79
CA ALA A 494 18.77 17.46 -16.05
C ALA A 494 19.33 16.81 -14.77
N SER A 495 19.28 17.53 -13.65
CA SER A 495 19.67 17.03 -12.34
C SER A 495 18.78 15.86 -11.92
N LEU A 496 17.45 16.02 -12.02
CA LEU A 496 16.48 14.97 -11.73
C LEU A 496 16.71 13.74 -12.61
N PHE A 497 16.87 13.91 -13.93
CA PHE A 497 17.17 12.80 -14.84
C PHE A 497 18.41 12.02 -14.39
N THR A 498 19.50 12.74 -14.12
CA THR A 498 20.78 12.12 -13.71
C THR A 498 20.66 11.41 -12.37
N ARG A 499 19.94 12.03 -11.42
CA ARG A 499 19.73 11.45 -10.09
C ARG A 499 18.84 10.22 -10.15
N LEU A 500 17.71 10.26 -10.86
CA LEU A 500 16.85 9.09 -11.06
C LEU A 500 17.59 7.94 -11.75
N ALA A 501 18.35 8.22 -12.80
CA ALA A 501 19.12 7.19 -13.51
C ALA A 501 20.22 6.55 -12.65
N LYS A 502 20.70 7.25 -11.61
CA LYS A 502 21.72 6.77 -10.67
C LYS A 502 21.14 6.25 -9.35
N ASP A 503 19.91 6.62 -9.00
CA ASP A 503 19.25 6.21 -7.77
C ASP A 503 18.99 4.71 -7.87
N ALA A 504 19.95 3.94 -7.35
CA ALA A 504 19.74 2.54 -7.11
C ALA A 504 18.63 2.44 -6.06
N PRO A 505 17.60 1.59 -6.26
CA PRO A 505 16.62 1.28 -5.21
C PRO A 505 17.27 1.16 -3.83
N LEU A 506 16.66 1.79 -2.84
CA LEU A 506 17.10 1.77 -1.44
C LEU A 506 17.28 0.35 -0.86
N ASP A 507 16.63 -0.66 -1.43
CA ASP A 507 16.55 -1.98 -0.81
C ASP A 507 17.45 -2.97 -1.56
N ARG A 508 18.72 -3.03 -1.14
CA ARG A 508 19.47 -4.28 -1.29
C ARG A 508 18.99 -5.22 -0.20
N PRO A 509 18.72 -6.50 -0.50
CA PRO A 509 18.42 -7.44 0.55
C PRO A 509 19.56 -7.47 1.57
N PRO A 510 19.26 -7.58 2.87
CA PRO A 510 20.29 -7.65 3.89
C PRO A 510 21.18 -8.86 3.63
N THR A 511 22.49 -8.64 3.53
CA THR A 511 23.49 -9.71 3.35
C THR A 511 23.97 -10.29 4.67
N ASP A 512 23.79 -9.51 5.74
CA ASP A 512 24.29 -9.78 7.08
C ASP A 512 23.15 -9.58 8.08
N GLY A 513 23.05 -10.47 9.07
CA GLY A 513 22.00 -10.44 10.08
C GLY A 513 21.74 -11.83 10.66
N PRO A 514 21.13 -11.91 11.85
CA PRO A 514 20.73 -13.20 12.40
C PRO A 514 19.64 -13.84 11.51
N PRO A 515 19.58 -15.17 11.43
CA PRO A 515 18.48 -15.85 10.79
C PRO A 515 17.16 -15.51 11.50
N ARG A 516 16.07 -15.55 10.74
CA ARG A 516 14.72 -15.30 11.23
C ARG A 516 13.97 -16.62 11.36
N GLU A 517 13.46 -16.91 12.55
CA GLU A 517 12.64 -18.09 12.79
C GLU A 517 11.14 -17.75 12.72
N ILE A 518 10.38 -18.61 12.03
CA ILE A 518 8.94 -18.51 11.81
C ILE A 518 8.31 -19.85 12.16
N ALA A 519 7.48 -19.88 13.20
CA ALA A 519 6.74 -21.07 13.59
C ALA A 519 5.47 -21.24 12.73
N VAL A 520 5.32 -22.40 12.08
CA VAL A 520 4.19 -22.74 11.19
C VAL A 520 3.52 -24.02 11.71
N GLY A 521 2.63 -23.88 12.69
CA GLY A 521 2.03 -25.03 13.36
C GLY A 521 3.08 -25.84 14.11
N ALA A 522 3.25 -27.11 13.74
CA ALA A 522 4.30 -27.98 14.27
C ALA A 522 5.63 -27.87 13.50
N ALA A 523 5.63 -27.23 12.32
CA ALA A 523 6.82 -27.00 11.52
C ALA A 523 7.54 -25.72 11.94
N ARG A 524 8.83 -25.67 11.64
CA ARG A 524 9.69 -24.50 11.86
C ARG A 524 10.33 -24.08 10.55
N LEU A 525 10.29 -22.78 10.23
CA LEU A 525 10.93 -22.20 9.06
C LEU A 525 12.00 -21.20 9.50
N VAL A 526 13.23 -21.40 9.08
CA VAL A 526 14.37 -20.52 9.36
C VAL A 526 14.78 -19.83 8.06
N VAL A 527 14.73 -18.50 8.03
CA VAL A 527 15.10 -17.68 6.88
C VAL A 527 16.46 -17.05 7.12
N HIS A 528 17.41 -17.29 6.22
CA HIS A 528 18.79 -16.83 6.28
C HIS A 528 19.02 -15.68 5.29
N PRO A 529 19.88 -14.69 5.62
CA PRO A 529 20.19 -13.58 4.72
C PRO A 529 20.99 -14.00 3.48
N SER A 530 21.64 -15.17 3.50
CA SER A 530 22.41 -15.69 2.38
C SER A 530 22.67 -17.19 2.52
N TYR A 531 23.13 -17.83 1.43
CA TYR A 531 23.58 -19.22 1.47
C TYR A 531 24.77 -19.43 2.42
N ALA A 532 25.69 -18.46 2.49
CA ALA A 532 26.84 -18.53 3.40
C ALA A 532 26.38 -18.53 4.88
N ALA A 533 25.38 -17.72 5.22
CA ALA A 533 24.79 -17.71 6.56
C ALA A 533 24.14 -19.06 6.90
N PHE A 534 23.39 -19.65 5.96
CA PHE A 534 22.83 -20.99 6.10
C PHE A 534 23.92 -22.07 6.32
N GLN A 535 25.01 -22.04 5.54
CA GLN A 535 26.11 -22.99 5.72
C GLN A 535 26.81 -22.82 7.08
N ALA A 536 26.97 -21.58 7.54
CA ALA A 536 27.56 -21.29 8.85
C ALA A 536 26.69 -21.84 9.98
N SER A 537 25.36 -21.70 9.92
CA SER A 537 24.46 -22.26 10.93
C SER A 537 24.44 -23.79 10.92
N ALA A 538 24.56 -24.42 9.74
CA ALA A 538 24.60 -25.88 9.62
C ALA A 538 25.92 -26.49 10.12
N SER A 539 27.00 -25.70 10.14
CA SER A 539 28.34 -26.16 10.53
C SER A 539 28.61 -26.12 12.04
N VAL A 540 27.70 -25.56 12.85
CA VAL A 540 27.83 -25.57 14.33
C VAL A 540 27.31 -26.91 14.84
N PRO A 541 28.17 -27.86 15.26
CA PRO A 541 27.73 -29.14 15.78
C PRO A 541 27.07 -28.90 17.14
N GLY A 542 25.91 -29.50 17.39
CA GLY A 542 25.10 -29.30 18.59
C GLY A 542 25.87 -29.47 19.90
N GLY A 543 26.22 -28.34 20.53
CA GLY A 543 26.67 -28.27 21.91
C GLY A 543 25.49 -28.36 22.88
N ALA A 544 24.85 -29.52 22.95
CA ALA A 544 23.86 -29.85 23.97
C ALA A 544 23.99 -31.32 24.40
N GLY A 545 25.21 -31.71 24.78
CA GLY A 545 25.50 -32.91 25.55
C GLY A 545 25.81 -32.49 26.99
N SER A 546 24.77 -32.52 27.83
CA SER A 546 24.81 -32.56 29.30
C SER A 546 26.17 -32.95 29.89
N ALA A 547 26.86 -32.00 30.51
CA ALA A 547 27.90 -32.26 31.50
C ALA A 547 27.24 -32.88 32.74
N GLY A 548 27.04 -34.20 32.70
CA GLY A 548 26.71 -35.01 33.87
C GLY A 548 27.95 -35.08 34.76
N SER A 549 27.93 -34.29 35.83
CA SER A 549 28.80 -34.45 36.98
C SER A 549 28.65 -35.87 37.55
N GLY A 550 29.67 -36.71 37.38
CA GLY A 550 29.85 -37.95 38.12
C GLY A 550 31.15 -37.89 38.91
N ARG A 551 31.04 -37.55 40.19
CA ARG A 551 32.03 -37.83 41.23
C ARG A 551 31.92 -39.32 41.61
N GLU A 552 32.92 -39.78 42.37
CA GLU A 552 33.12 -41.13 42.97
C GLU A 552 33.93 -42.07 42.06
N GLY A 553 35.06 -42.66 42.46
CA GLY A 553 35.58 -42.97 43.79
C GLY A 553 35.84 -44.49 43.83
N GLY A 554 37.11 -44.91 43.82
CA GLY A 554 37.51 -46.32 43.86
C GLY A 554 38.81 -46.57 43.12
#